data_AF-A0AAP8N8I6-F1
#
_entry.id   AF-A0AAP8N8I6-F1
#
_cell.length_a   1.000
_cell.length_b   1.000
_cell.length_c   1.000
_cell.angle_alpha   90.00
_cell.angle_beta   90.00
_cell.angle_gamma   90.00
#
_symmetry.space_group_name_H-M   'P 1'
#
loop_
_entity.id
_entity.type
_entity.pdbx_description
1 polymer ?
#
loop_
_entity_poly.entity_id
_entity_poly.type
_entity_poly.pdbx_seq_one_letter_code
_entity_poly.pdbx_strand_id
1 'polypeptide(L)'
;VLDKHHAGLDDIKDRILEFLAVGAYKGEISGSIVLLVGPPGVGKTSVGKSIAESLGRPFYRFSVGGMRDEAEIKGHRRTYIGAQPGKLVQALKDVEVMNPVI
;
A
#
# COMPACT_ATOMS: atom_id res chain seq x y z
N VAL A 1 -6.18 16.84 -0.22
CA VAL A 1 -5.74 15.93 -1.29
C VAL A 1 -6.86 14.98 -1.68
N LEU A 2 -7.44 14.20 -0.75
CA LEU A 2 -8.53 13.26 -1.04
C LEU A 2 -9.71 13.90 -1.80
N ASP A 3 -10.25 15.04 -1.33
CA ASP A 3 -11.37 15.72 -2.02
C ASP A 3 -11.00 16.30 -3.39
N LYS A 4 -9.74 16.67 -3.57
CA LYS A 4 -9.24 17.20 -4.83
C LYS A 4 -9.20 16.13 -5.92
N HIS A 5 -8.89 14.89 -5.56
CA HIS A 5 -8.73 13.78 -6.51
C HIS A 5 -9.96 12.90 -6.65
N HIS A 6 -10.87 12.91 -5.67
CA HIS A 6 -12.00 12.00 -5.60
C HIS A 6 -13.29 12.76 -5.28
N ALA A 7 -14.24 12.76 -6.21
CA ALA A 7 -15.58 13.31 -5.98
C ALA A 7 -16.45 12.30 -5.20
N GLY A 8 -17.22 12.77 -4.22
CA GLY A 8 -18.02 11.92 -3.32
C GLY A 8 -17.16 11.04 -2.41
N LEU A 9 -17.62 9.82 -2.14
CA LEU A 9 -16.96 8.83 -1.26
C LEU A 9 -16.77 9.33 0.19
N ASP A 10 -17.71 10.15 0.69
CA ASP A 10 -17.57 10.85 1.97
C ASP A 10 -17.33 9.87 3.13
N ASP A 11 -18.16 8.82 3.25
CA ASP A 11 -17.99 7.76 4.25
C ASP A 11 -16.61 7.08 4.21
N ILE A 12 -16.05 6.89 3.01
CA ILE A 12 -14.74 6.23 2.82
C ILE A 12 -13.62 7.19 3.22
N LYS A 13 -13.73 8.46 2.85
CA LYS A 13 -12.75 9.49 3.21
C LYS A 13 -12.72 9.70 4.71
N ASP A 14 -13.88 9.77 5.36
CA ASP A 14 -13.99 9.88 6.81
C ASP A 14 -13.33 8.69 7.50
N ARG A 15 -13.55 7.46 7.01
CA ARG A 15 -12.91 6.27 7.57
C ARG A 15 -11.39 6.26 7.42
N ILE A 16 -10.88 6.77 6.28
CA ILE A 16 -9.43 6.92 6.06
C ILE A 16 -8.86 7.97 7.03
N LEU A 17 -9.57 9.09 7.22
CA LEU A 17 -9.20 10.14 8.17
C LEU A 17 -9.15 9.61 9.60
N GLU A 18 -10.16 8.86 10.05
CA GLU A 18 -10.17 8.19 11.36
C GLU A 18 -8.95 7.29 11.55
N PHE A 19 -8.65 6.45 10.55
CA PHE A 19 -7.51 5.54 10.58
C PHE A 19 -6.17 6.30 10.74
N LEU A 20 -5.99 7.35 9.94
CA LEU A 20 -4.78 8.18 10.00
C LEU A 20 -4.69 8.96 11.32
N ALA A 21 -5.82 9.43 11.85
CA ALA A 21 -5.88 10.14 13.12
C ALA A 21 -5.47 9.23 14.30
N VAL A 22 -5.92 7.98 14.32
CA VAL A 22 -5.48 7.00 15.33
C VAL A 22 -3.98 6.74 15.23
N GLY A 23 -3.45 6.63 14.00
CA GLY A 23 -2.01 6.50 13.76
C GLY A 23 -1.20 7.69 14.26
N ALA A 24 -1.67 8.91 13.96
CA ALA A 24 -1.05 10.15 14.40
C ALA A 24 -1.07 10.28 15.93
N TYR A 25 -2.17 9.90 16.58
CA TYR A 25 -2.29 9.93 18.03
C TYR A 25 -1.37 8.93 18.73
N LYS A 26 -1.25 7.71 18.19
CA LYS A 26 -0.38 6.67 18.77
C LYS A 26 1.10 6.87 18.46
N GLY A 27 1.44 7.68 17.45
CA GLY A 27 2.81 7.83 16.94
C GLY A 27 3.27 6.66 16.05
N GLU A 28 2.46 5.60 15.95
CA GLU A 28 2.69 4.46 15.09
C GLU A 28 1.38 3.90 14.53
N ILE A 29 1.46 3.33 13.33
CA ILE A 29 0.37 2.54 12.72
C ILE A 29 0.79 1.08 12.80
N SER A 30 0.76 0.49 14.00
CA SER A 30 1.10 -0.91 14.19
C SER A 30 -0.15 -1.79 14.15
N GLY A 31 -0.08 -2.89 13.41
CA GLY A 31 -1.09 -3.97 13.41
C GLY A 31 -2.41 -3.68 12.68
N SER A 32 -2.56 -2.55 12.00
CA SER A 32 -3.81 -2.18 11.32
C SER A 32 -3.60 -1.99 9.81
N ILE A 33 -4.39 -2.67 8.99
CA ILE A 33 -4.33 -2.63 7.53
C ILE A 33 -5.65 -2.09 6.99
N VAL A 34 -5.60 -1.20 6.00
CA VAL A 34 -6.79 -0.69 5.30
C VAL A 34 -7.08 -1.58 4.10
N LEU A 35 -8.31 -2.12 4.03
CA LEU A 35 -8.81 -2.88 2.89
C LEU A 35 -9.94 -2.13 2.19
N LEU A 36 -9.73 -1.77 0.92
CA LEU A 36 -10.74 -1.14 0.08
C LEU A 36 -11.43 -2.20 -0.79
N VAL A 37 -12.76 -2.36 -0.65
CA VAL A 37 -13.56 -3.38 -1.36
C VAL A 37 -14.61 -2.72 -2.24
N GLY A 38 -14.92 -3.33 -3.40
CA GLY A 38 -16.05 -2.94 -4.25
C GLY A 38 -15.88 -3.36 -5.71
N PRO A 39 -16.76 -2.92 -6.62
CA PRO A 39 -16.68 -3.18 -8.06
C PRO A 39 -15.38 -2.67 -8.71
N PRO A 40 -14.98 -3.18 -9.89
CA PRO A 40 -13.90 -2.57 -10.67
C PRO A 40 -14.27 -1.14 -11.09
N GLY A 41 -13.27 -0.28 -11.29
CA GLY A 41 -13.47 1.09 -11.77
C GLY A 41 -13.79 2.15 -10.71
N VAL A 42 -14.10 1.77 -9.46
CA VAL A 42 -14.47 2.73 -8.38
C VAL A 42 -13.29 3.50 -7.75
N GLY A 43 -12.09 3.46 -8.35
CA GLY A 43 -10.98 4.30 -7.91
C GLY A 43 -10.13 3.80 -6.72
N LYS A 44 -10.28 2.54 -6.27
CA LYS A 44 -9.52 1.98 -5.12
C LYS A 44 -8.01 2.25 -5.15
N THR A 45 -7.35 1.95 -6.28
CA THR A 45 -5.91 2.21 -6.44
C THR A 45 -5.58 3.69 -6.41
N SER A 46 -6.46 4.53 -6.98
CA SER A 46 -6.28 5.98 -6.99
C SER A 46 -6.40 6.55 -5.57
N VAL A 47 -7.32 6.03 -4.75
CA VAL A 47 -7.43 6.40 -3.33
C VAL A 47 -6.13 6.06 -2.58
N GLY A 48 -5.57 4.86 -2.77
CA GLY A 48 -4.28 4.48 -2.18
C GLY A 48 -3.13 5.44 -2.57
N LYS A 49 -3.09 5.85 -3.85
CA LYS A 49 -2.12 6.84 -4.33
C LYS A 49 -2.31 8.21 -3.66
N SER A 50 -3.54 8.68 -3.52
CA SER A 50 -3.84 9.95 -2.84
C SER A 50 -3.52 9.92 -1.35
N ILE A 51 -3.66 8.76 -0.69
CA ILE A 51 -3.21 8.59 0.70
C ILE A 51 -1.69 8.74 0.78
N ALA A 52 -0.94 8.07 -0.10
CA ALA A 52 0.52 8.18 -0.14
C ALA A 52 0.99 9.62 -0.38
N GLU A 53 0.37 10.31 -1.33
CA GLU A 53 0.62 11.74 -1.60
C GLU A 53 0.32 12.61 -0.38
N SER A 54 -0.80 12.37 0.31
CA SER A 54 -1.17 13.12 1.53
C SER A 54 -0.17 12.92 2.67
N LEU A 55 0.44 11.73 2.75
CA LEU A 55 1.45 11.39 3.75
C LEU A 55 2.88 11.80 3.33
N GLY A 56 3.07 12.31 2.11
CA GLY A 56 4.40 12.60 1.55
C GLY A 56 5.28 11.35 1.43
N ARG A 57 4.67 10.18 1.27
CA ARG A 57 5.37 8.88 1.18
C ARG A 57 5.32 8.34 -0.25
N PRO A 58 6.37 7.67 -0.73
CA PRO A 58 6.32 7.04 -2.04
C PRO A 58 5.28 5.93 -2.06
N PHE A 59 4.61 5.82 -3.21
CA PHE A 59 3.60 4.82 -3.47
C PHE A 59 4.21 3.71 -4.32
N TYR A 60 4.22 2.49 -3.79
CA TYR A 60 4.56 1.29 -4.54
C TYR A 60 3.29 0.46 -4.73
N ARG A 61 3.14 -0.21 -5.87
CA ARG A 61 1.98 -1.09 -6.12
C ARG A 61 2.44 -2.35 -6.81
N PHE A 62 2.00 -3.49 -6.31
CA PHE A 62 2.08 -4.77 -7.02
C PHE A 62 0.73 -5.51 -6.96
N SER A 63 0.50 -6.39 -7.93
CA SER A 63 -0.71 -7.21 -7.98
C SER A 63 -0.45 -8.54 -7.29
N VAL A 64 -1.40 -8.97 -6.45
CA VAL A 64 -1.44 -10.34 -5.92
C VAL A 64 -2.29 -11.29 -6.75
N GLY A 65 -3.06 -10.75 -7.70
CA GLY A 65 -3.90 -11.55 -8.58
C GLY A 65 -3.06 -12.43 -9.50
N GLY A 66 -3.30 -13.74 -9.47
CA GLY A 66 -2.62 -14.72 -10.32
C GLY A 66 -1.31 -15.28 -9.73
N MET A 67 -0.89 -14.82 -8.55
CA MET A 67 0.28 -15.38 -7.85
C MET A 67 -0.02 -16.81 -7.40
N ARG A 68 0.95 -17.70 -7.55
CA ARG A 68 0.80 -19.13 -7.21
C ARG A 68 1.87 -19.62 -6.24
N ASP A 69 2.95 -18.86 -6.08
CA ASP A 69 4.11 -19.24 -5.27
C ASP A 69 4.39 -18.19 -4.19
N GLU A 70 4.68 -18.65 -2.97
CA GLU A 70 5.11 -17.79 -1.87
C GLU A 70 6.46 -17.12 -2.13
N ALA A 71 7.29 -17.72 -2.99
CA ALA A 71 8.59 -17.20 -3.37
C ALA A 71 8.48 -15.85 -4.09
N GLU A 72 7.33 -15.55 -4.71
CA GLU A 72 7.10 -14.23 -5.30
C GLU A 72 6.98 -13.13 -4.22
N ILE A 73 6.43 -13.44 -3.04
CA ILE A 73 6.32 -12.49 -1.92
C ILE A 73 7.60 -12.47 -1.08
N LYS A 74 8.11 -13.64 -0.70
CA LYS A 74 9.23 -13.81 0.25
C LYS A 74 10.60 -13.75 -0.43
N GLY A 75 10.68 -14.10 -1.71
CA GLY A 75 11.94 -14.32 -2.41
C GLY A 75 12.51 -15.71 -2.19
N HIS A 76 13.64 -15.95 -2.84
CA HIS A 76 14.31 -17.24 -2.82
C HIS A 76 15.47 -17.25 -1.82
N ARG A 77 15.81 -18.44 -1.32
CA ARG A 77 17.12 -18.62 -0.67
C ARG A 77 18.23 -18.33 -1.66
N ARG A 78 19.31 -17.70 -1.18
CA ARG A 78 20.47 -17.33 -2.02
C ARG A 78 21.18 -18.51 -2.70
N THR A 79 20.97 -19.73 -2.20
CA THR A 79 21.56 -20.95 -2.75
C THR A 79 20.92 -21.41 -4.06
N TYR A 80 19.74 -20.89 -4.43
CA TYR A 80 19.09 -21.24 -5.69
C TYR A 80 19.69 -20.47 -6.87
N ILE A 81 19.95 -21.19 -7.97
CA ILE A 81 20.34 -20.57 -9.24
C ILE A 81 19.19 -19.64 -9.68
N GLY A 82 19.51 -18.38 -9.94
CA GLY A 82 18.53 -17.37 -10.31
C GLY A 82 17.72 -16.78 -9.15
N ALA A 83 18.19 -16.93 -7.90
CA ALA A 83 17.50 -16.39 -6.73
C ALA A 83 17.17 -14.89 -6.87
N GLN A 84 15.88 -14.57 -6.82
CA GLN A 84 15.37 -13.20 -6.81
C GLN A 84 14.81 -12.85 -5.43
N PRO A 85 14.99 -11.60 -4.96
CA PRO A 85 14.32 -11.10 -3.78
C PRO A 85 12.80 -11.00 -4.03
N GLY A 86 12.01 -11.16 -2.96
CA GLY A 86 10.56 -11.07 -3.05
C GLY A 86 10.06 -9.64 -3.27
N LYS A 87 8.77 -9.51 -3.61
CA LYS A 87 8.14 -8.23 -3.98
C LYS A 87 8.33 -7.12 -2.93
N LEU A 88 8.27 -7.43 -1.64
CA LEU A 88 8.45 -6.43 -0.59
C LEU A 88 9.88 -5.87 -0.54
N VAL A 89 10.88 -6.73 -0.72
CA VAL A 89 12.29 -6.29 -0.74
C VAL A 89 12.58 -5.49 -2.01
N GLN A 90 12.01 -5.89 -3.15
CA GLN A 90 12.06 -5.12 -4.39
C GLN A 90 11.44 -3.73 -4.20
N ALA A 91 10.25 -3.66 -3.60
CA ALA A 91 9.56 -2.40 -3.32
C ALA A 91 10.43 -1.43 -2.52
N LEU A 92 11.05 -1.90 -1.43
CA LEU A 92 11.94 -1.09 -0.59
C LEU A 92 13.19 -0.63 -1.34
N LYS A 93 13.74 -1.48 -2.20
CA LYS A 93 14.89 -1.12 -3.04
C LYS A 93 14.52 -0.05 -4.07
N ASP A 94 13.34 -0.13 -4.66
CA ASP A 94 12.89 0.79 -5.71
C ASP A 94 12.51 2.18 -5.16
N VAL A 95 11.92 2.24 -3.96
CA VAL A 95 11.45 3.49 -3.35
C VAL A 95 12.47 4.17 -2.43
N GLU A 96 13.56 3.48 -2.08
CA GLU A 96 14.68 3.99 -1.27
C GLU A 96 14.30 4.62 0.08
N VAL A 97 13.15 4.22 0.65
CA VAL A 97 12.69 4.64 1.99
C VAL A 97 12.19 3.45 2.81
N MET A 98 12.22 3.59 4.13
CA MET A 98 11.79 2.51 5.05
C MET A 98 10.28 2.48 5.31
N ASN A 99 9.55 3.54 4.96
CA ASN A 99 8.11 3.68 5.25
C ASN A 99 7.26 4.06 4.01
N PRO A 100 7.38 3.33 2.88
CA PRO A 100 6.52 3.57 1.73
C PRO A 100 5.06 3.17 2.02
N VAL A 101 4.13 3.63 1.19
CA VAL A 101 2.79 3.04 1.09
C VAL A 101 2.85 1.98 -0.01
N ILE A 102 2.57 0.73 0.36
CA ILE A 102 2.63 -0.46 -0.51
C ILE A 102 1.22 -1.00 -0.76
#